data_AF-A0A9D4TF79-F1
#
_entry.id   AF-A0A9D4TF79-F1
#
_cell.length_a   1.000
_cell.length_b   1.000
_cell.length_c   1.000
_cell.angle_alpha   90.00
_cell.angle_beta   90.00
_cell.angle_gamma   90.00
#
_symmetry.space_group_name_H-M   'P 1'
#
loop_
_entity.id
_entity.type
_entity.pdbx_description
1 polymer ?
#
loop_
_entity_poly.entity_id
_entity_poly.type
_entity_poly.pdbx_seq_one_letter_code
_entity_poly.pdbx_strand_id
1 'polypeptide(L)'
;MLPRQASSWALALRKHARLSSLPAISGQTGGSVNGDGGPPTPQPGQQRQWRQQGQAGSPEPYSPKFRPSYSTSGVTPPAADLEEGVVQGAKVAWSDSLSSLKLRRRCNLVWEGGHPNCVLIVKKPGDAAASHKLKEIGSWLKGHGLQVLVERPVAQSEFSEFETLQPSRHNSLIDLCITLGGDGTVLHLASLFIEDEPLPPVISFAMGTLGFLTPFNASMSRTVLSRLLWPPWQGEPVFCTLRSRKQCEVHWGGQLQRVHHVLNECLIDRGASPAMLQLECFVDGSHITTAQADGLIISTPSGSTAYSMSAGGPMVAPSVPCTLLTPVAPHSLSFRPVVVPEHSVIEVHLPQSSRSHARASFDGRHTMRMLRDSSIVCRTSRHALPMINMHPLDEDWYEGITQKLSWTGSLRHGTPYLGSGGGQR
;
A
#
# COMPACT_ATOMS: atom_id res chain seq x y z
N MET A 1 -1.69 16.06 -38.52
CA MET A 1 -2.85 15.82 -37.64
C MET A 1 -2.43 14.82 -36.57
N LEU A 2 -2.20 15.30 -35.35
CA LEU A 2 -1.87 14.52 -34.15
C LEU A 2 -3.13 14.41 -33.29
N PRO A 3 -3.52 13.22 -32.76
CA PRO A 3 -4.72 13.13 -31.98
C PRO A 3 -4.49 13.52 -30.51
N ARG A 4 -5.42 14.34 -30.03
CA ARG A 4 -5.60 14.80 -28.66
C ARG A 4 -6.00 13.62 -27.75
N GLN A 5 -5.08 13.11 -26.92
CA GLN A 5 -5.42 12.20 -25.81
C GLN A 5 -4.69 12.52 -24.49
N ALA A 6 -4.18 13.75 -24.32
CA ALA A 6 -3.56 14.17 -23.06
C ALA A 6 -4.55 14.80 -22.04
N SER A 7 -5.86 14.75 -22.27
CA SER A 7 -6.85 15.55 -21.52
C SER A 7 -7.66 14.83 -20.45
N SER A 8 -7.50 13.51 -20.21
CA SER A 8 -8.25 12.82 -19.15
C SER A 8 -7.60 12.90 -17.76
N TRP A 9 -6.29 13.14 -17.68
CA TRP A 9 -5.55 13.13 -16.40
C TRP A 9 -5.63 14.45 -15.62
N ALA A 10 -5.83 15.58 -16.30
CA ALA A 10 -6.00 16.88 -15.65
C ALA A 10 -7.37 17.04 -14.94
N LEU A 11 -8.36 16.19 -15.25
CA LEU A 11 -9.71 16.28 -14.70
C LEU A 11 -9.85 15.61 -13.31
N ALA A 12 -8.97 14.66 -12.99
CA ALA A 12 -8.94 14.00 -11.68
C ALA A 12 -8.39 14.92 -10.57
N LEU A 13 -7.45 15.81 -10.91
CA LEU A 13 -6.85 16.78 -9.97
C LEU A 13 -7.78 17.96 -9.62
N ARG A 14 -8.80 18.27 -10.45
CA ARG A 14 -9.72 19.39 -10.22
C ARG A 14 -10.91 19.08 -9.31
N LYS A 15 -11.22 17.81 -9.02
CA LYS A 15 -12.37 17.44 -8.17
C LYS A 15 -12.10 17.49 -6.66
N HIS A 16 -10.85 17.65 -6.22
CA HIS A 16 -10.50 17.75 -4.80
C HIS A 16 -10.36 19.18 -4.25
N ALA A 17 -10.64 20.22 -5.05
CA ALA A 17 -10.31 21.61 -4.71
C ALA A 17 -11.48 22.63 -4.72
N ARG A 18 -12.74 22.23 -4.49
CA ARG A 18 -13.81 23.20 -4.21
C ARG A 18 -14.55 22.89 -2.92
N LEU A 19 -14.21 23.73 -1.94
CA LEU A 19 -14.75 23.85 -0.59
C LEU A 19 -16.16 24.44 -0.56
N SER A 20 -16.90 23.97 0.43
CA SER A 20 -17.82 24.71 1.31
C SER A 20 -18.01 26.20 1.00
N SER A 21 -19.24 26.57 0.67
CA SER A 21 -19.75 27.94 0.68
C SER A 21 -20.51 28.23 1.97
N LEU A 22 -20.05 29.17 2.77
CA LEU A 22 -20.85 29.95 3.73
C LEU A 22 -20.35 31.42 3.73
N PRO A 23 -21.22 32.40 4.05
CA PRO A 23 -21.18 33.73 3.43
C PRO A 23 -20.33 34.78 4.16
N ALA A 24 -19.97 35.80 3.38
CA ALA A 24 -19.17 36.96 3.75
C ALA A 24 -19.89 37.91 4.72
N ILE A 25 -19.16 38.39 5.72
CA ILE A 25 -19.48 39.57 6.51
C ILE A 25 -18.73 40.76 5.90
N SER A 26 -19.49 41.80 5.56
CA SER A 26 -19.03 43.10 5.07
C SER A 26 -18.36 43.92 6.17
N GLY A 27 -17.20 44.51 5.87
CA GLY A 27 -16.55 45.54 6.68
C GLY A 27 -15.74 46.47 5.80
N GLN A 28 -16.16 47.74 5.74
CA GLN A 28 -15.55 48.85 5.00
C GLN A 28 -14.19 49.28 5.57
N THR A 29 -13.30 49.77 4.69
CA THR A 29 -12.47 51.01 4.75
C THR A 29 -11.42 50.83 3.63
N GLY A 30 -11.28 51.66 2.59
CA GLY A 30 -11.20 53.13 2.57
C GLY A 30 -9.73 53.53 2.43
N GLY A 31 -9.27 53.94 1.23
CA GLY A 31 -7.92 54.49 1.04
C GLY A 31 -7.35 54.34 -0.38
N SER A 32 -7.49 55.40 -1.17
CA SER A 32 -6.83 55.66 -2.47
C SER A 32 -5.36 56.07 -2.26
N VAL A 33 -4.47 55.80 -3.24
CA VAL A 33 -3.60 56.78 -3.93
C VAL A 33 -2.57 56.06 -4.83
N ASN A 34 -2.42 56.63 -6.04
CA ASN A 34 -1.52 56.27 -7.14
C ASN A 34 -0.01 56.43 -6.82
N GLY A 35 0.86 55.77 -7.60
CA GLY A 35 2.27 56.14 -7.71
C GLY A 35 3.09 55.23 -8.63
N ASP A 36 3.36 55.72 -9.84
CA ASP A 36 4.31 55.19 -10.84
C ASP A 36 5.75 55.03 -10.31
N GLY A 37 6.49 54.07 -10.87
CA GLY A 37 7.94 53.99 -10.73
C GLY A 37 8.54 52.66 -11.17
N GLY A 38 8.93 52.56 -12.44
CA GLY A 38 9.64 51.38 -12.99
C GLY A 38 11.04 51.18 -12.41
N PRO A 39 11.60 49.94 -12.48
CA PRO A 39 12.87 49.62 -11.84
C PRO A 39 14.08 49.89 -12.77
N PRO A 40 15.22 50.37 -12.25
CA PRO A 40 16.47 50.35 -13.01
C PRO A 40 17.27 49.05 -12.76
N THR A 41 17.87 48.56 -13.84
CA THR A 41 18.77 47.41 -14.01
C THR A 41 20.10 47.59 -13.25
N PRO A 42 20.72 46.53 -12.69
CA PRO A 42 21.97 46.67 -11.94
C PRO A 42 23.24 46.55 -12.81
N GLN A 43 24.25 47.37 -12.51
CA GLN A 43 25.64 47.21 -12.98
C GLN A 43 26.46 46.35 -11.99
N PRO A 44 27.44 45.55 -12.46
CA PRO A 44 28.20 44.64 -11.62
C PRO A 44 29.49 45.27 -11.09
N GLY A 45 29.82 44.98 -9.83
CA GLY A 45 31.17 45.12 -9.30
C GLY A 45 31.27 45.97 -8.04
N GLN A 46 31.31 45.30 -6.89
CA GLN A 46 32.24 45.64 -5.81
C GLN A 46 32.20 44.53 -4.76
N GLN A 47 33.23 43.68 -4.76
CA GLN A 47 33.59 42.85 -3.61
C GLN A 47 33.86 43.79 -2.42
N ARG A 48 33.03 43.70 -1.37
CA ARG A 48 33.34 44.26 -0.06
C ARG A 48 33.58 43.13 0.92
N GLN A 49 34.83 42.99 1.33
CA GLN A 49 35.28 42.24 2.49
C GLN A 49 34.52 42.72 3.73
N TRP A 50 33.88 41.80 4.44
CA TRP A 50 33.36 42.04 5.78
C TRP A 50 34.41 41.61 6.82
N ARG A 51 34.87 42.57 7.61
CA ARG A 51 35.69 42.38 8.80
C ARG A 51 34.91 41.58 9.84
N GLN A 52 35.59 40.60 10.44
CA GLN A 52 35.18 39.90 11.65
C GLN A 52 35.30 40.84 12.86
N GLN A 53 34.23 40.94 13.65
CA GLN A 53 34.26 41.06 15.11
C GLN A 53 32.83 40.91 15.68
N GLY A 54 32.67 40.03 16.67
CA GLY A 54 31.46 39.95 17.51
C GLY A 54 30.96 38.52 17.74
N GLN A 55 31.47 37.88 18.79
CA GLN A 55 30.93 36.63 19.37
C GLN A 55 29.50 36.84 19.89
N ALA A 56 28.59 35.95 19.51
CA ALA A 56 27.45 35.54 20.35
C ALA A 56 26.89 34.20 19.84
N GLY A 57 27.02 33.16 20.68
CA GLY A 57 26.27 31.90 20.57
C GLY A 57 26.57 31.03 19.35
N SER A 58 27.55 30.13 19.46
CA SER A 58 27.60 28.95 18.59
C SER A 58 26.26 28.20 18.71
N PRO A 59 25.51 27.97 17.61
CA PRO A 59 24.43 27.00 17.66
C PRO A 59 25.08 25.66 18.01
N GLU A 60 24.68 25.04 19.11
CA GLU A 60 25.05 23.65 19.36
C GLU A 60 24.77 22.86 18.09
N PRO A 61 25.74 22.08 17.57
CA PRO A 61 25.42 21.16 16.50
C PRO A 61 24.29 20.27 17.01
N TYR A 62 23.20 20.19 16.23
CA TYR A 62 22.11 19.26 16.49
C TYR A 62 22.72 17.88 16.71
N SER A 63 22.81 17.49 17.99
CA SER A 63 23.09 16.12 18.38
C SER A 63 21.73 15.43 18.34
N PRO A 64 21.56 14.35 17.55
CA PRO A 64 20.36 13.53 17.71
C PRO A 64 20.24 13.21 19.20
N LYS A 65 19.12 13.61 19.82
CA LYS A 65 18.86 13.38 21.25
C LYS A 65 18.67 11.88 21.56
N PHE A 66 18.79 11.04 20.55
CA PHE A 66 18.85 9.61 20.64
C PHE A 66 20.28 9.16 20.34
N ARG A 67 21.00 8.73 21.38
CA ARG A 67 22.12 7.80 21.14
C ARG A 67 21.49 6.56 20.51
N PRO A 68 22.04 5.99 19.41
CA PRO A 68 21.66 4.65 19.01
C PRO A 68 21.93 3.75 20.22
N SER A 69 20.88 3.46 20.97
CA SER A 69 20.91 2.35 21.89
C SER A 69 20.83 1.16 20.96
N TYR A 70 21.96 0.48 20.77
CA TYR A 70 21.94 -0.93 20.50
C TYR A 70 21.24 -1.57 21.72
N SER A 71 19.91 -1.56 21.69
CA SER A 71 19.13 -2.68 22.19
C SER A 71 19.09 -3.66 21.02
N THR A 72 20.22 -4.27 20.65
CA THR A 72 20.53 -5.58 21.20
C THR A 72 20.07 -5.72 22.65
N SER A 73 18.76 -5.89 22.86
CA SER A 73 18.36 -6.79 23.93
C SER A 73 19.17 -8.05 23.69
N GLY A 74 20.00 -8.41 24.67
CA GLY A 74 21.06 -9.39 24.59
C GLY A 74 20.56 -10.78 24.24
N VAL A 75 20.24 -10.97 22.97
CA VAL A 75 20.22 -12.24 22.28
C VAL A 75 21.31 -12.09 21.23
N THR A 76 22.56 -12.31 21.66
CA THR A 76 23.40 -13.18 20.83
C THR A 76 22.48 -14.35 20.50
N PRO A 77 22.16 -14.66 19.23
CA PRO A 77 21.49 -15.91 18.96
C PRO A 77 22.28 -16.95 19.75
N PRO A 78 21.65 -17.81 20.57
CA PRO A 78 22.40 -18.96 21.06
C PRO A 78 23.09 -19.53 19.84
N ALA A 79 24.37 -19.87 19.95
CA ALA A 79 25.20 -20.38 18.84
C ALA A 79 24.65 -21.70 18.23
N ALA A 80 23.38 -22.01 18.44
CA ALA A 80 22.67 -23.23 18.16
C ALA A 80 21.81 -23.19 16.88
N ASP A 81 21.51 -22.03 16.27
CA ASP A 81 20.53 -21.99 15.15
C ASP A 81 21.04 -21.31 13.86
N LEU A 82 22.35 -21.12 13.70
CA LEU A 82 22.87 -20.74 12.38
C LEU A 82 22.97 -22.00 11.51
N GLU A 83 22.24 -22.05 10.39
CA GLU A 83 22.40 -23.14 9.43
C GLU A 83 23.83 -23.12 8.88
N GLU A 84 24.59 -24.20 9.08
CA GLU A 84 25.94 -24.32 8.54
C GLU A 84 25.91 -24.81 7.08
N GLY A 85 26.68 -24.15 6.22
CA GLY A 85 26.89 -24.52 4.83
C GLY A 85 28.37 -24.53 4.45
N VAL A 86 28.71 -25.14 3.31
CA VAL A 86 30.07 -25.11 2.76
C VAL A 86 30.04 -24.41 1.41
N VAL A 87 30.79 -23.33 1.29
CA VAL A 87 31.11 -22.69 0.00
C VAL A 87 32.60 -22.86 -0.22
N GLN A 88 32.99 -23.61 -1.25
CA GLN A 88 34.39 -23.95 -1.62
C GLN A 88 35.46 -23.61 -0.57
N GLY A 89 35.67 -24.52 0.39
CA GLY A 89 36.74 -24.38 1.39
C GLY A 89 36.44 -23.45 2.57
N ALA A 90 35.27 -22.82 2.62
CA ALA A 90 34.82 -21.99 3.74
C ALA A 90 33.53 -22.55 4.36
N LYS A 91 33.46 -22.54 5.69
CA LYS A 91 32.23 -22.74 6.44
C LYS A 91 31.44 -21.43 6.45
N VAL A 92 30.18 -21.51 6.10
CA VAL A 92 29.23 -20.39 6.12
C VAL A 92 28.20 -20.69 7.19
N ALA A 93 27.81 -19.66 7.93
CA ALA A 93 26.74 -19.73 8.90
C ALA A 93 25.77 -18.60 8.57
N TRP A 94 24.50 -18.90 8.35
CA TRP A 94 23.50 -17.90 7.95
C TRP A 94 22.96 -17.17 9.18
N SER A 95 23.12 -15.83 9.22
CA SER A 95 22.59 -15.00 10.32
C SER A 95 21.06 -14.96 10.38
N ASP A 96 20.41 -15.24 9.25
CA ASP A 96 18.98 -15.06 9.08
C ASP A 96 18.27 -16.42 9.21
N SER A 97 17.44 -16.56 10.24
CA SER A 97 16.54 -17.71 10.34
C SER A 97 15.35 -17.52 9.37
N LEU A 98 15.56 -17.91 8.10
CA LEU A 98 14.57 -17.84 7.02
C LEU A 98 13.25 -18.57 7.35
N SER A 99 13.29 -19.53 8.28
CA SER A 99 12.13 -20.31 8.72
C SER A 99 11.11 -19.49 9.53
N SER A 100 11.56 -18.48 10.28
CA SER A 100 10.70 -17.67 11.17
C SER A 100 9.81 -16.66 10.42
N LEU A 101 10.30 -16.11 9.30
CA LEU A 101 9.58 -15.09 8.52
C LEU A 101 8.60 -15.67 7.50
N LYS A 102 8.62 -17.00 7.26
CA LYS A 102 7.78 -17.71 6.29
C LYS A 102 7.59 -16.93 4.97
N LEU A 103 8.69 -16.42 4.39
CA LEU A 103 8.69 -15.57 3.19
C LEU A 103 8.20 -16.27 1.89
N ARG A 104 7.65 -17.49 1.99
CA ARG A 104 7.01 -18.16 0.86
C ARG A 104 5.71 -17.43 0.54
N ARG A 105 5.73 -16.66 -0.55
CA ARG A 105 4.60 -15.83 -0.99
C ARG A 105 3.53 -16.60 -1.77
N ARG A 106 3.79 -17.85 -2.15
CA ARG A 106 2.86 -18.70 -2.89
C ARG A 106 2.53 -19.93 -2.07
N CYS A 107 1.26 -20.28 -2.02
CA CYS A 107 0.78 -21.48 -1.34
C CYS A 107 -0.42 -22.09 -2.07
N ASN A 108 -0.65 -23.36 -1.78
CA ASN A 108 -1.92 -24.01 -2.08
C ASN A 108 -2.81 -23.86 -0.87
N LEU A 109 -4.05 -23.48 -1.10
CA LEU A 109 -5.05 -23.32 -0.08
C LEU A 109 -5.89 -24.58 0.06
N VAL A 110 -6.09 -25.01 1.29
CA VAL A 110 -6.94 -26.16 1.66
C VAL A 110 -7.77 -25.74 2.86
N TRP A 111 -9.09 -25.90 2.76
CA TRP A 111 -9.97 -25.74 3.91
C TRP A 111 -9.98 -27.04 4.71
N GLU A 112 -9.75 -26.96 6.03
CA GLU A 112 -9.74 -28.14 6.90
C GLU A 112 -11.08 -28.89 6.89
N GLY A 113 -12.19 -28.14 6.80
CA GLY A 113 -13.55 -28.70 6.64
C GLY A 113 -13.91 -29.11 5.21
N GLY A 114 -12.98 -29.04 4.25
CA GLY A 114 -13.20 -29.33 2.83
C GLY A 114 -13.83 -28.21 2.01
N HIS A 115 -14.59 -27.30 2.62
CA HIS A 115 -15.14 -26.10 1.99
C HIS A 115 -15.37 -24.97 3.02
N PRO A 116 -15.47 -23.70 2.61
CA PRO A 116 -15.87 -22.61 3.52
C PRO A 116 -17.37 -22.70 3.87
N ASN A 117 -17.73 -22.28 5.08
CA ASN A 117 -19.11 -22.23 5.56
C ASN A 117 -19.63 -20.79 5.63
N CYS A 118 -18.77 -19.84 6.02
CA CYS A 118 -19.12 -18.44 6.18
C CYS A 118 -18.35 -17.55 5.20
N VAL A 119 -19.08 -16.77 4.40
CA VAL A 119 -18.53 -15.91 3.36
C VAL A 119 -18.87 -14.45 3.64
N LEU A 120 -17.86 -13.59 3.70
CA LEU A 120 -18.03 -12.14 3.74
C LEU A 120 -17.98 -11.56 2.32
N ILE A 121 -19.02 -10.82 1.92
CA ILE A 121 -19.03 -10.08 0.65
C ILE A 121 -18.92 -8.58 0.90
N VAL A 122 -17.88 -7.96 0.34
CA VAL A 122 -17.64 -6.52 0.38
C VAL A 122 -17.74 -5.94 -1.03
N LYS A 123 -18.56 -4.92 -1.22
CA LYS A 123 -18.74 -4.26 -2.52
C LYS A 123 -18.27 -2.82 -2.51
N LYS A 124 -18.00 -2.29 -3.71
CA LYS A 124 -17.82 -0.85 -3.92
C LYS A 124 -19.09 -0.08 -3.50
N PRO A 125 -18.99 0.91 -2.59
CA PRO A 125 -20.14 1.71 -2.17
C PRO A 125 -20.74 2.52 -3.33
N GLY A 126 -22.07 2.67 -3.35
CA GLY A 126 -22.78 3.48 -4.34
C GLY A 126 -22.74 2.98 -5.79
N ASP A 127 -22.26 1.75 -6.03
CA ASP A 127 -22.13 1.16 -7.37
C ASP A 127 -23.24 0.14 -7.64
N ALA A 128 -24.21 0.51 -8.49
CA ALA A 128 -25.40 -0.30 -8.74
C ALA A 128 -25.09 -1.67 -9.39
N ALA A 129 -24.05 -1.74 -10.23
CA ALA A 129 -23.61 -3.00 -10.84
C ALA A 129 -23.05 -3.93 -9.76
N ALA A 130 -22.24 -3.40 -8.85
CA ALA A 130 -21.70 -4.16 -7.72
C ALA A 130 -22.82 -4.66 -6.79
N SER A 131 -23.86 -3.85 -6.57
CA SER A 131 -25.05 -4.23 -5.79
C SER A 131 -25.82 -5.37 -6.44
N HIS A 132 -26.10 -5.28 -7.74
CA HIS A 132 -26.77 -6.36 -8.48
C HIS A 132 -25.97 -7.67 -8.40
N LYS A 133 -24.64 -7.58 -8.59
CA LYS A 133 -23.76 -8.74 -8.53
C LYS A 133 -23.66 -9.32 -7.12
N LEU A 134 -23.67 -8.50 -6.08
CA LEU A 134 -23.72 -8.95 -4.69
C LEU A 134 -24.98 -9.78 -4.45
N LYS A 135 -26.15 -9.29 -4.89
CA LYS A 135 -27.41 -10.02 -4.73
C LYS A 135 -27.38 -11.37 -5.44
N GLU A 136 -26.88 -11.39 -6.67
CA GLU A 136 -26.75 -12.61 -7.48
C GLU A 136 -25.87 -13.66 -6.80
N ILE A 137 -24.65 -13.28 -6.38
CA ILE A 137 -23.70 -14.19 -5.74
C ILE A 137 -24.21 -14.59 -4.35
N GLY A 138 -24.65 -13.63 -3.53
CA GLY A 138 -25.11 -13.89 -2.17
C GLY A 138 -26.32 -14.83 -2.14
N SER A 139 -27.29 -14.64 -3.03
CA SER A 139 -28.46 -15.53 -3.13
C SER A 139 -28.05 -16.93 -3.59
N TRP A 140 -27.12 -17.02 -4.54
CA TRP A 140 -26.62 -18.30 -5.04
C TRP A 140 -25.85 -19.08 -3.96
N LEU A 141 -24.98 -18.41 -3.19
CA LEU A 141 -24.24 -19.03 -2.08
C LEU A 141 -25.18 -19.51 -0.96
N LYS A 142 -26.18 -18.70 -0.57
CA LYS A 142 -27.21 -19.13 0.40
C LYS A 142 -27.99 -20.35 -0.10
N GLY A 143 -28.31 -20.39 -1.40
CA GLY A 143 -28.97 -21.54 -2.02
C GLY A 143 -28.17 -22.85 -1.94
N HIS A 144 -26.85 -22.76 -1.75
CA HIS A 144 -25.96 -23.91 -1.53
C HIS A 144 -25.63 -24.14 -0.04
N GLY A 145 -26.33 -23.46 0.87
CA GLY A 145 -26.20 -23.67 2.32
C GLY A 145 -25.10 -22.86 3.00
N LEU A 146 -24.44 -21.92 2.32
CA LEU A 146 -23.41 -21.07 2.94
C LEU A 146 -24.04 -19.87 3.65
N GLN A 147 -23.44 -19.49 4.78
CA GLN A 147 -23.76 -18.25 5.47
C GLN A 147 -23.11 -17.08 4.73
N VAL A 148 -23.88 -16.02 4.46
CA VAL A 148 -23.41 -14.83 3.76
C VAL A 148 -23.51 -13.62 4.67
N LEU A 149 -22.35 -13.03 4.95
CA LEU A 149 -22.19 -11.79 5.71
C LEU A 149 -21.96 -10.61 4.76
N VAL A 150 -22.50 -9.45 5.10
CA VAL A 150 -22.21 -8.17 4.45
C VAL A 150 -21.99 -7.07 5.49
N GLU A 151 -21.38 -5.96 5.10
CA GLU A 151 -21.19 -4.83 6.01
C GLU A 151 -22.52 -4.23 6.48
N ARG A 152 -22.57 -3.72 7.72
CA ARG A 152 -23.78 -3.13 8.30
C ARG A 152 -24.45 -2.09 7.41
N PRO A 153 -23.73 -1.12 6.80
CA PRO A 153 -24.37 -0.14 5.92
C PRO A 153 -25.05 -0.80 4.72
N VAL A 154 -24.43 -1.84 4.15
CA VAL A 154 -24.93 -2.58 2.98
C VAL A 154 -26.18 -3.40 3.33
N ALA A 155 -26.19 -4.06 4.49
CA ALA A 155 -27.37 -4.78 4.96
C ALA A 155 -28.56 -3.84 5.20
N GLN A 156 -28.31 -2.68 5.82
CA GLN A 156 -29.36 -1.73 6.18
C GLN A 156 -29.93 -0.98 4.97
N SER A 157 -29.10 -0.69 3.96
CA SER A 157 -29.53 0.13 2.82
C SER A 157 -30.07 -0.69 1.65
N GLU A 158 -29.54 -1.89 1.42
CA GLU A 158 -29.76 -2.62 0.15
C GLU A 158 -30.17 -4.08 0.33
N PHE A 159 -29.72 -4.76 1.38
CA PHE A 159 -29.88 -6.22 1.51
C PHE A 159 -30.15 -6.71 2.94
N SER A 160 -31.36 -6.52 3.44
CA SER A 160 -31.76 -6.95 4.79
C SER A 160 -31.84 -8.48 4.95
N GLU A 161 -31.81 -9.22 3.85
CA GLU A 161 -31.81 -10.69 3.83
C GLU A 161 -30.44 -11.34 4.15
N PHE A 162 -29.37 -10.55 4.16
CA PHE A 162 -28.02 -11.01 4.52
C PHE A 162 -27.68 -10.63 5.95
N GLU A 163 -26.88 -11.47 6.60
CA GLU A 163 -26.46 -11.20 7.96
C GLU A 163 -25.38 -10.12 8.00
N THR A 164 -25.41 -9.30 9.05
CA THR A 164 -24.48 -8.19 9.20
C THR A 164 -23.17 -8.65 9.83
N LEU A 165 -22.05 -8.25 9.22
CA LEU A 165 -20.72 -8.39 9.81
C LEU A 165 -20.67 -7.69 11.17
N GLN A 166 -20.31 -8.45 12.20
CA GLN A 166 -20.01 -7.94 13.54
C GLN A 166 -18.53 -8.24 13.82
N PRO A 167 -17.62 -7.26 13.67
CA PRO A 167 -16.17 -7.51 13.75
C PRO A 167 -15.73 -8.25 15.02
N SER A 168 -16.32 -7.91 16.17
CA SER A 168 -16.01 -8.54 17.47
C SER A 168 -16.49 -9.98 17.63
N ARG A 169 -17.35 -10.48 16.73
CA ARG A 169 -17.89 -11.85 16.79
C ARG A 169 -17.47 -12.72 15.62
N HIS A 170 -17.27 -12.13 14.44
CA HIS A 170 -17.25 -12.87 13.18
C HIS A 170 -15.87 -12.92 12.52
N ASN A 171 -14.88 -12.14 12.94
CA ASN A 171 -13.55 -12.17 12.29
C ASN A 171 -12.92 -13.56 12.28
N SER A 172 -13.09 -14.33 13.36
CA SER A 172 -12.62 -15.72 13.48
C SER A 172 -13.53 -16.77 12.82
N LEU A 173 -14.71 -16.36 12.33
CA LEU A 173 -15.70 -17.26 11.72
C LEU A 173 -15.74 -17.16 10.19
N ILE A 174 -15.15 -16.12 9.59
CA ILE A 174 -15.15 -15.93 8.14
C ILE A 174 -14.13 -16.86 7.51
N ASP A 175 -14.58 -17.73 6.61
CA ASP A 175 -13.73 -18.71 5.92
C ASP A 175 -13.26 -18.25 4.53
N LEU A 176 -13.98 -17.27 3.96
CA LEU A 176 -13.71 -16.71 2.63
C LEU A 176 -14.25 -15.28 2.54
N CYS A 177 -13.50 -14.39 1.92
CA CYS A 177 -13.94 -13.06 1.55
C CYS A 177 -14.07 -12.91 0.04
N ILE A 178 -15.14 -12.26 -0.40
CA ILE A 178 -15.38 -11.90 -1.79
C ILE A 178 -15.41 -10.38 -1.90
N THR A 179 -14.60 -9.80 -2.79
CA THR A 179 -14.71 -8.37 -3.12
C THR A 179 -15.34 -8.15 -4.49
N LEU A 180 -16.23 -7.15 -4.58
CA LEU A 180 -16.91 -6.73 -5.80
C LEU A 180 -16.62 -5.26 -6.07
N GLY A 181 -15.59 -4.97 -6.86
CA GLY A 181 -15.18 -3.60 -7.17
C GLY A 181 -13.77 -3.54 -7.75
N GLY A 182 -13.06 -2.44 -7.51
CA GLY A 182 -11.64 -2.31 -7.90
C GLY A 182 -10.69 -2.51 -6.72
N ASP A 183 -9.40 -2.22 -6.94
CA ASP A 183 -8.31 -2.38 -5.95
C ASP A 183 -8.62 -1.69 -4.60
N GLY A 184 -9.27 -0.51 -4.61
CA GLY A 184 -9.68 0.19 -3.38
C GLY A 184 -10.72 -0.56 -2.52
N THR A 185 -11.46 -1.50 -3.09
CA THR A 185 -12.39 -2.39 -2.38
C THR A 185 -11.63 -3.45 -1.60
N VAL A 186 -10.52 -3.94 -2.14
CA VAL A 186 -9.63 -4.88 -1.46
C VAL A 186 -8.92 -4.20 -0.29
N LEU A 187 -8.47 -2.96 -0.46
CA LEU A 187 -7.92 -2.16 0.64
C LEU A 187 -8.95 -1.93 1.74
N HIS A 188 -10.21 -1.66 1.36
CA HIS A 188 -11.30 -1.52 2.32
C HIS A 188 -11.55 -2.82 3.08
N LEU A 189 -11.66 -3.96 2.39
CA LEU A 189 -11.79 -5.27 3.03
C LEU A 189 -10.65 -5.52 4.01
N ALA A 190 -9.39 -5.30 3.61
CA ALA A 190 -8.23 -5.53 4.46
C ALA A 190 -8.25 -4.66 5.73
N SER A 191 -8.85 -3.47 5.67
CA SER A 191 -9.01 -2.56 6.81
C SER A 191 -10.13 -2.96 7.79
N LEU A 192 -11.00 -3.90 7.43
CA LEU A 192 -12.06 -4.41 8.32
C LEU A 192 -11.53 -5.38 9.39
N PHE A 193 -10.38 -6.02 9.13
CA PHE A 193 -9.77 -6.97 10.04
C PHE A 193 -8.84 -6.25 11.02
N ILE A 194 -9.00 -6.55 12.31
CA ILE A 194 -8.30 -5.89 13.41
C ILE A 194 -6.79 -6.13 13.29
N GLU A 195 -6.04 -5.21 13.87
CA GLU A 195 -4.58 -5.25 13.96
C GLU A 195 -4.16 -6.52 14.72
N ASP A 196 -3.37 -7.36 14.06
CA ASP A 196 -2.81 -8.62 14.57
C ASP A 196 -3.70 -9.90 14.50
N GLU A 197 -4.78 -9.89 13.70
CA GLU A 197 -5.52 -11.11 13.35
C GLU A 197 -5.15 -11.65 11.95
N PRO A 198 -5.15 -12.98 11.74
CA PRO A 198 -5.03 -13.56 10.40
C PRO A 198 -6.23 -13.16 9.54
N LEU A 199 -5.96 -12.88 8.26
CA LEU A 199 -7.01 -12.54 7.32
C LEU A 199 -7.48 -13.81 6.59
N PRO A 200 -8.80 -13.98 6.43
CA PRO A 200 -9.33 -15.06 5.61
C PRO A 200 -8.92 -14.88 4.13
N PRO A 201 -8.92 -15.97 3.35
CA PRO A 201 -8.63 -15.92 1.92
C PRO A 201 -9.58 -14.99 1.19
N VAL A 202 -9.05 -14.26 0.20
CA VAL A 202 -9.81 -13.26 -0.56
C VAL A 202 -9.83 -13.64 -2.03
N ILE A 203 -11.03 -13.64 -2.60
CA ILE A 203 -11.24 -13.64 -4.05
C ILE A 203 -11.88 -12.33 -4.50
N SER A 204 -11.34 -11.75 -5.56
CA SER A 204 -11.62 -10.35 -5.91
C SER A 204 -12.07 -10.17 -7.34
N PHE A 205 -13.32 -9.75 -7.52
CA PHE A 205 -13.92 -9.55 -8.83
C PHE A 205 -13.97 -8.07 -9.23
N ALA A 206 -13.34 -7.76 -10.36
CA ALA A 206 -13.43 -6.48 -11.05
C ALA A 206 -14.83 -6.26 -11.61
N MET A 207 -15.45 -5.15 -11.24
CA MET A 207 -16.75 -4.70 -11.77
C MET A 207 -16.61 -3.82 -13.03
N GLY A 208 -15.42 -3.77 -13.62
CA GLY A 208 -15.05 -2.92 -14.75
C GLY A 208 -13.66 -3.30 -15.25
N THR A 209 -12.76 -2.33 -15.40
CA THR A 209 -11.36 -2.60 -15.73
C THR A 209 -10.69 -3.45 -14.67
N LEU A 210 -9.90 -4.45 -15.10
CA LEU A 210 -9.16 -5.33 -14.21
C LEU A 210 -8.14 -4.55 -13.36
N GLY A 211 -7.96 -5.02 -12.12
CA GLY A 211 -7.13 -4.44 -11.07
C GLY A 211 -5.82 -5.22 -10.86
N PHE A 212 -4.87 -4.71 -10.07
CA PHE A 212 -3.68 -5.49 -9.69
C PHE A 212 -3.98 -6.41 -8.48
N LEU A 213 -5.10 -6.12 -7.79
CA LEU A 213 -5.68 -6.89 -6.70
C LEU A 213 -7.04 -7.51 -7.09
N THR A 214 -7.61 -7.15 -8.25
CA THR A 214 -8.88 -7.72 -8.73
C THR A 214 -8.69 -8.42 -10.09
N PRO A 215 -8.11 -9.63 -10.12
CA PRO A 215 -7.74 -10.30 -11.37
C PRO A 215 -8.93 -10.99 -12.06
N PHE A 216 -10.06 -11.16 -11.39
CA PHE A 216 -11.22 -11.86 -11.97
C PHE A 216 -12.25 -10.88 -12.53
N ASN A 217 -12.79 -11.14 -13.71
CA ASN A 217 -13.96 -10.41 -14.18
C ASN A 217 -15.22 -10.88 -13.43
N ALA A 218 -16.05 -9.94 -12.96
CA ALA A 218 -17.30 -10.26 -12.27
C ALA A 218 -18.29 -11.11 -13.11
N SER A 219 -18.20 -11.08 -14.44
CA SER A 219 -18.99 -11.96 -15.33
C SER A 219 -18.67 -13.44 -15.13
N MET A 220 -17.44 -13.77 -14.72
CA MET A 220 -16.97 -15.13 -14.49
C MET A 220 -17.16 -15.63 -13.05
N SER A 221 -17.76 -14.81 -12.18
CA SER A 221 -17.91 -15.11 -10.75
C SER A 221 -18.51 -16.48 -10.47
N ARG A 222 -19.59 -16.88 -11.16
CA ARG A 222 -20.17 -18.23 -10.97
C ARG A 222 -19.20 -19.35 -11.31
N THR A 223 -18.54 -19.28 -12.46
CA THR A 223 -17.60 -20.32 -12.92
C THR A 223 -16.43 -20.46 -11.95
N VAL A 224 -15.84 -19.33 -11.55
CA VAL A 224 -14.71 -19.27 -10.65
C VAL A 224 -15.09 -19.78 -9.26
N LEU A 225 -16.20 -19.30 -8.69
CA LEU A 225 -16.66 -19.74 -7.37
C LEU A 225 -17.09 -21.20 -7.38
N SER A 226 -17.70 -21.70 -8.45
CA SER A 226 -18.06 -23.14 -8.55
C SER A 226 -16.81 -24.01 -8.52
N ARG A 227 -15.77 -23.64 -9.27
CA ARG A 227 -14.48 -24.35 -9.26
C ARG A 227 -13.80 -24.29 -7.89
N LEU A 228 -13.89 -23.14 -7.21
CA LEU A 228 -13.29 -22.92 -5.90
C LEU A 228 -13.97 -23.74 -4.78
N LEU A 229 -15.31 -23.72 -4.76
CA LEU A 229 -16.12 -24.25 -3.65
C LEU A 229 -16.49 -25.71 -3.84
N TRP A 230 -16.70 -26.14 -5.09
CA TRP A 230 -17.10 -27.49 -5.46
C TRP A 230 -16.28 -27.95 -6.67
N PRO A 231 -14.97 -28.17 -6.50
CA PRO A 231 -14.10 -28.52 -7.61
C PRO A 231 -14.65 -29.78 -8.29
N PRO A 232 -14.81 -29.77 -9.63
CA PRO A 232 -15.37 -30.91 -10.37
C PRO A 232 -14.48 -32.16 -10.29
N TRP A 233 -13.22 -31.99 -9.87
CA TRP A 233 -12.25 -33.06 -9.60
C TRP A 233 -11.71 -32.84 -8.18
N GLN A 234 -11.90 -33.82 -7.29
CA GLN A 234 -11.27 -33.77 -5.96
C GLN A 234 -9.74 -33.69 -6.15
N GLY A 235 -9.13 -32.55 -5.79
CA GLY A 235 -7.66 -32.41 -5.75
C GLY A 235 -7.02 -31.32 -6.62
N GLU A 236 -7.79 -30.51 -7.38
CA GLU A 236 -7.17 -29.33 -8.00
C GLU A 236 -6.73 -28.32 -6.92
N PRO A 237 -5.46 -27.90 -6.92
CA PRO A 237 -4.96 -26.94 -5.93
C PRO A 237 -5.59 -25.56 -6.14
N VAL A 238 -6.04 -24.95 -5.06
CA VAL A 238 -6.43 -23.53 -5.05
C VAL A 238 -5.17 -22.71 -4.81
N PHE A 239 -4.69 -22.02 -5.85
CA PHE A 239 -3.49 -21.22 -5.75
C PHE A 239 -3.76 -19.91 -5.02
N CYS A 240 -2.83 -19.53 -4.16
CA CYS A 240 -2.90 -18.31 -3.38
C CYS A 240 -1.56 -17.58 -3.36
N THR A 241 -1.61 -16.26 -3.53
CA THR A 241 -0.49 -15.36 -3.24
C THR A 241 -0.72 -14.65 -1.92
N LEU A 242 0.20 -14.81 -0.97
CA LEU A 242 0.25 -14.10 0.30
C LEU A 242 0.82 -12.70 0.09
N ARG A 243 -0.06 -11.71 -0.13
CA ARG A 243 0.33 -10.31 -0.31
C ARG A 243 0.77 -9.72 1.03
N SER A 244 2.01 -9.27 1.10
CA SER A 244 2.53 -8.71 2.34
C SER A 244 1.86 -7.42 2.75
N ARG A 245 1.84 -7.19 4.07
CA ARG A 245 1.36 -5.97 4.71
C ARG A 245 2.49 -5.37 5.54
N LYS A 246 2.48 -4.06 5.74
CA LYS A 246 3.32 -3.40 6.76
C LYS A 246 2.50 -3.06 7.98
N GLN A 247 3.09 -3.26 9.15
CA GLN A 247 2.64 -2.70 10.41
C GLN A 247 3.42 -1.40 10.63
N CYS A 248 2.72 -0.31 10.87
CA CYS A 248 3.25 1.03 10.99
C CYS A 248 2.90 1.56 12.39
N GLU A 249 3.91 1.65 13.25
CA GLU A 249 3.78 2.22 14.58
C GLU A 249 4.10 3.71 14.53
N VAL A 250 3.17 4.55 14.96
CA VAL A 250 3.37 6.01 15.05
C VAL A 250 3.72 6.36 16.48
N HIS A 251 4.91 6.93 16.68
CA HIS A 251 5.44 7.33 17.97
C HIS A 251 5.53 8.85 18.08
N TRP A 252 5.23 9.40 19.25
CA TRP A 252 5.43 10.82 19.56
C TRP A 252 5.91 10.96 21.00
N GLY A 253 6.98 11.73 21.23
CA GLY A 253 7.61 11.85 22.54
C GLY A 253 8.13 10.51 23.10
N GLY A 254 8.50 9.58 22.22
CA GLY A 254 8.92 8.21 22.58
C GLY A 254 7.78 7.28 23.01
N GLN A 255 6.52 7.70 22.90
CA GLN A 255 5.34 6.90 23.24
C GLN A 255 4.59 6.47 21.99
N LEU A 256 4.16 5.21 21.95
CA LEU A 256 3.31 4.67 20.89
C LEU A 256 1.93 5.33 20.93
N GLN A 257 1.52 5.94 19.82
CA GLN A 257 0.24 6.64 19.69
C GLN A 257 -0.82 5.78 19.01
N ARG A 258 -0.41 5.15 17.90
CA ARG A 258 -1.25 4.34 17.02
C ARG A 258 -0.42 3.28 16.33
N VAL A 259 -1.05 2.17 16.05
CA VAL A 259 -0.58 1.19 15.08
C VAL A 259 -1.54 1.27 13.89
N HIS A 260 -1.02 0.98 12.71
CA HIS A 260 -1.77 0.84 11.47
C HIS A 260 -1.21 -0.32 10.67
N HIS A 261 -2.06 -1.00 9.91
CA HIS A 261 -1.59 -1.95 8.91
C HIS A 261 -1.94 -1.47 7.50
N VAL A 262 -0.99 -1.60 6.58
CA VAL A 262 -1.13 -1.18 5.18
C VAL A 262 -0.83 -2.32 4.24
N LEU A 263 -1.65 -2.48 3.20
CA LEU A 263 -1.41 -3.43 2.11
C LEU A 263 -0.57 -2.81 1.00
N ASN A 264 -0.75 -1.52 0.71
CA ASN A 264 -0.02 -0.82 -0.33
C ASN A 264 1.13 0.01 0.25
N GLU A 265 0.82 1.05 1.03
CA GLU A 265 1.84 1.97 1.51
C GLU A 265 1.49 2.76 2.78
N CYS A 266 2.55 3.15 3.49
CA CYS A 266 2.55 4.27 4.42
C CYS A 266 3.23 5.47 3.72
N LEU A 267 2.48 6.55 3.53
CA LEU A 267 2.95 7.81 2.98
C LEU A 267 3.14 8.83 4.11
N ILE A 268 4.29 9.49 4.15
CA ILE A 268 4.56 10.66 4.98
C ILE A 268 4.73 11.84 4.04
N ASP A 269 3.83 12.82 4.08
CA ASP A 269 3.87 13.99 3.19
C ASP A 269 3.67 15.31 3.92
N ARG A 270 4.01 16.43 3.25
CA ARG A 270 3.86 17.79 3.80
C ARG A 270 2.40 18.24 3.97
N GLY A 271 1.42 17.43 3.56
CA GLY A 271 0.00 17.78 3.54
C GLY A 271 -0.25 19.10 2.79
N ALA A 272 -0.97 20.01 3.44
CA ALA A 272 -1.26 21.34 2.90
C ALA A 272 -0.11 22.35 3.08
N SER A 273 0.97 21.99 3.77
CA SER A 273 2.08 22.91 4.02
C SER A 273 2.82 23.24 2.72
N PRO A 274 3.22 24.50 2.47
CA PRO A 274 4.06 24.86 1.33
C PRO A 274 5.53 24.50 1.53
N ALA A 275 5.95 24.16 2.76
CA ALA A 275 7.33 23.81 3.05
C ALA A 275 7.58 22.31 2.82
N MET A 276 8.73 21.97 2.21
CA MET A 276 9.22 20.60 2.17
C MET A 276 9.47 20.07 3.58
N LEU A 277 9.31 18.76 3.74
CA LEU A 277 9.67 18.05 4.96
C LEU A 277 11.17 17.78 4.99
N GLN A 278 11.71 17.73 6.20
CA GLN A 278 12.98 17.08 6.50
C GLN A 278 12.66 15.75 7.17
N LEU A 279 13.03 14.62 6.57
CA LEU A 279 12.73 13.27 7.04
C LEU A 279 14.03 12.50 7.26
N GLU A 280 14.33 12.14 8.50
CA GLU A 280 15.50 11.30 8.82
C GLU A 280 15.09 9.84 8.69
N CYS A 281 15.76 9.10 7.79
CA CYS A 281 15.37 7.74 7.40
C CYS A 281 16.44 6.75 7.83
N PHE A 282 15.99 5.70 8.53
CA PHE A 282 16.83 4.63 9.05
C PHE A 282 16.31 3.29 8.54
N VAL A 283 17.23 2.37 8.26
CA VAL A 283 16.94 0.98 7.90
C VAL A 283 17.76 0.12 8.83
N ASP A 284 17.10 -0.75 9.60
CA ASP A 284 17.74 -1.65 10.57
C ASP A 284 18.69 -0.89 11.53
N GLY A 285 18.24 0.29 11.98
CA GLY A 285 18.99 1.17 12.88
C GLY A 285 20.10 2.00 12.22
N SER A 286 20.43 1.75 10.96
CA SER A 286 21.44 2.51 10.21
C SER A 286 20.81 3.74 9.56
N HIS A 287 21.36 4.93 9.81
CA HIS A 287 20.95 6.15 9.12
C HIS A 287 21.33 6.06 7.64
N ILE A 288 20.33 6.14 6.76
CA ILE A 288 20.55 6.08 5.30
C ILE A 288 20.61 7.47 4.70
N THR A 289 19.67 8.34 5.08
CA THR A 289 19.60 9.70 4.54
C THR A 289 18.70 10.60 5.38
N THR A 290 18.91 11.90 5.26
CA THR A 290 17.96 12.92 5.70
C THR A 290 17.36 13.57 4.47
N ALA A 291 16.16 13.13 4.12
CA ALA A 291 15.48 13.54 2.91
C ALA A 291 14.84 14.93 3.06
N GLN A 292 15.14 15.83 2.13
CA GLN A 292 14.35 17.04 1.90
C GLN A 292 13.43 16.79 0.70
N ALA A 293 12.15 16.61 0.97
CA ALA A 293 11.18 16.18 -0.04
C ALA A 293 9.76 16.63 0.31
N ASP A 294 8.85 16.54 -0.67
CA ASP A 294 7.40 16.67 -0.40
C ASP A 294 6.90 15.51 0.46
N GLY A 295 7.57 14.35 0.40
CA GLY A 295 7.27 13.20 1.23
C GLY A 295 8.13 11.97 0.96
N LEU A 296 7.81 10.88 1.63
CA LEU A 296 8.39 9.55 1.47
C LEU A 296 7.29 8.49 1.52
N ILE A 297 7.34 7.54 0.60
CA ILE A 297 6.45 6.38 0.54
C ILE A 297 7.23 5.15 0.98
N ILE A 298 6.70 4.43 1.97
CA ILE A 298 7.16 3.10 2.37
C ILE A 298 6.11 2.10 1.87
N SER A 299 6.45 1.34 0.83
CA SER A 299 5.49 0.52 0.09
C SER A 299 5.85 -0.97 0.10
N THR A 300 4.81 -1.81 0.04
CA THR A 300 4.92 -3.25 -0.24
C THR A 300 5.08 -3.50 -1.74
N PRO A 301 5.41 -4.73 -2.17
CA PRO A 301 5.35 -5.11 -3.58
C PRO A 301 3.96 -4.88 -4.21
N SER A 302 2.86 -5.05 -3.45
CA SER A 302 1.51 -4.76 -3.93
C SER A 302 1.32 -3.26 -4.21
N GLY A 303 1.79 -2.40 -3.29
CA GLY A 303 1.73 -0.94 -3.44
C GLY A 303 2.71 -0.36 -4.47
N SER A 304 3.66 -1.17 -4.96
CA SER A 304 4.57 -0.78 -6.05
C SER A 304 3.83 -0.35 -7.34
N THR A 305 2.58 -0.78 -7.49
CA THR A 305 1.70 -0.44 -8.62
C THR A 305 0.67 0.65 -8.30
N ALA A 306 0.71 1.19 -7.08
CA ALA A 306 -0.17 2.26 -6.58
C ALA A 306 0.57 3.61 -6.59
N TYR A 307 0.58 4.34 -5.47
CA TYR A 307 1.15 5.68 -5.44
C TYR A 307 2.67 5.67 -5.64
N SER A 308 3.36 4.62 -5.16
CA SER A 308 4.80 4.44 -5.36
C SER A 308 5.18 4.50 -6.85
N MET A 309 4.38 3.88 -7.74
CA MET A 309 4.63 3.92 -9.19
C MET A 309 4.58 5.36 -9.73
N SER A 310 3.58 6.13 -9.30
CA SER A 310 3.40 7.51 -9.75
C SER A 310 4.50 8.45 -9.24
N ALA A 311 5.09 8.13 -8.08
CA ALA A 311 6.25 8.83 -7.53
C ALA A 311 7.59 8.39 -8.16
N GLY A 312 7.57 7.47 -9.13
CA GLY A 312 8.75 7.00 -9.86
C GLY A 312 9.43 5.76 -9.27
N GLY A 313 8.78 5.07 -8.32
CA GLY A 313 9.23 3.78 -7.79
C GLY A 313 9.09 2.64 -8.83
N PRO A 314 9.90 1.58 -8.72
CA PRO A 314 9.81 0.43 -9.63
C PRO A 314 8.54 -0.38 -9.36
N MET A 315 8.01 -1.03 -10.40
CA MET A 315 6.99 -2.07 -10.25
C MET A 315 7.65 -3.36 -9.81
N VAL A 316 7.08 -4.02 -8.80
CA VAL A 316 7.63 -5.23 -8.21
C VAL A 316 6.54 -6.31 -8.18
N ALA A 317 6.90 -7.52 -8.61
CA ALA A 317 5.97 -8.65 -8.56
C ALA A 317 5.61 -8.98 -7.10
N PRO A 318 4.35 -9.35 -6.80
CA PRO A 318 3.90 -9.56 -5.42
C PRO A 318 4.62 -10.68 -4.67
N SER A 319 5.28 -11.58 -5.39
CA SER A 319 6.05 -12.70 -4.86
C SER A 319 7.46 -12.32 -4.39
N VAL A 320 7.97 -11.15 -4.76
CA VAL A 320 9.29 -10.68 -4.36
C VAL A 320 9.24 -10.15 -2.92
N PRO A 321 9.97 -10.75 -1.96
CA PRO A 321 9.95 -10.30 -0.58
C PRO A 321 10.81 -9.04 -0.41
N CYS A 322 10.22 -7.87 -0.60
CA CYS A 322 10.91 -6.60 -0.37
C CYS A 322 10.04 -5.49 0.23
N THR A 323 10.70 -4.40 0.60
CA THR A 323 10.09 -3.10 0.95
C THR A 323 10.64 -2.05 0.00
N LEU A 324 9.79 -1.15 -0.48
CA LEU A 324 10.18 -0.03 -1.33
C LEU A 324 10.17 1.27 -0.53
N LEU A 325 11.23 2.08 -0.69
CA LEU A 325 11.32 3.45 -0.21
C LEU A 325 11.34 4.38 -1.43
N THR A 326 10.25 5.11 -1.64
CA THR A 326 10.09 5.98 -2.83
C THR A 326 9.88 7.43 -2.38
N PRO A 327 10.85 8.34 -2.62
CA PRO A 327 10.68 9.75 -2.29
C PRO A 327 9.65 10.43 -3.20
N VAL A 328 8.90 11.37 -2.63
CA VAL A 328 7.95 12.21 -3.38
C VAL A 328 8.59 13.56 -3.62
N ALA A 329 8.87 13.88 -4.89
CA ALA A 329 9.52 15.12 -5.32
C ALA A 329 10.71 15.54 -4.42
N PRO A 330 11.76 14.71 -4.31
CA PRO A 330 12.93 15.05 -3.50
C PRO A 330 13.67 16.25 -4.11
N HIS A 331 14.16 17.14 -3.24
CA HIS A 331 15.01 18.27 -3.67
C HIS A 331 16.36 17.78 -4.21
N SER A 332 16.86 16.66 -3.68
CA SER A 332 18.10 16.04 -4.18
C SER A 332 17.81 15.11 -5.36
N LEU A 333 18.48 15.36 -6.49
CA LEU A 333 18.42 14.50 -7.69
C LEU A 333 19.04 13.12 -7.48
N SER A 334 19.89 12.95 -6.46
CA SER A 334 20.51 11.66 -6.13
C SER A 334 19.60 10.76 -5.29
N PHE A 335 18.50 11.28 -4.73
CA PHE A 335 17.62 10.47 -3.91
C PHE A 335 16.66 9.67 -4.81
N ARG A 336 17.11 8.46 -5.17
CA ARG A 336 16.36 7.50 -5.98
C ARG A 336 15.52 6.56 -5.11
N PRO A 337 14.47 5.93 -5.66
CA PRO A 337 13.80 4.84 -4.98
C PRO A 337 14.77 3.72 -4.61
N VAL A 338 14.59 3.13 -3.43
CA VAL A 338 15.42 2.03 -2.92
C VAL A 338 14.53 0.85 -2.59
N VAL A 339 15.02 -0.35 -2.91
CA VAL A 339 14.40 -1.62 -2.52
C VAL A 339 15.28 -2.26 -1.45
N VAL A 340 14.68 -2.60 -0.32
CA VAL A 340 15.37 -3.27 0.80
C VAL A 340 14.68 -4.59 1.12
N PRO A 341 15.34 -5.51 1.84
CA PRO A 341 14.72 -6.75 2.28
C PRO A 341 13.38 -6.51 3.00
N GLU A 342 12.45 -7.44 2.83
CA GLU A 342 11.12 -7.29 3.42
C GLU A 342 11.15 -7.23 4.95
N HIS A 343 12.06 -7.99 5.58
CA HIS A 343 12.15 -8.05 7.03
C HIS A 343 12.76 -6.79 7.66
N SER A 344 13.38 -5.92 6.87
CA SER A 344 14.01 -4.70 7.36
C SER A 344 13.01 -3.81 8.09
N VAL A 345 13.45 -3.24 9.20
CA VAL A 345 12.70 -2.25 9.98
C VAL A 345 13.03 -0.88 9.42
N ILE A 346 12.01 -0.18 8.92
CA ILE A 346 12.16 1.18 8.39
C ILE A 346 11.70 2.15 9.47
N GLU A 347 12.56 3.07 9.87
CA GLU A 347 12.20 4.13 10.82
C GLU A 347 12.36 5.49 10.15
N VAL A 348 11.32 6.33 10.24
CA VAL A 348 11.32 7.67 9.66
C VAL A 348 10.96 8.67 10.74
N HIS A 349 11.86 9.61 11.02
CA HIS A 349 11.65 10.68 11.99
C HIS A 349 11.33 11.99 11.30
N LEU A 350 10.40 12.73 11.89
CA LEU A 350 10.15 14.14 11.59
C LEU A 350 10.79 14.99 12.71
N PRO A 351 12.04 15.49 12.54
CA PRO A 351 12.75 16.21 13.59
C PRO A 351 12.09 17.56 13.91
N GLN A 352 12.36 18.08 15.12
CA GLN A 352 11.96 19.42 15.56
C GLN A 352 12.36 20.54 14.59
N SER A 353 13.46 20.36 13.86
CA SER A 353 13.99 21.29 12.86
C SER A 353 13.16 21.36 11.58
N SER A 354 12.27 20.39 11.33
CA SER A 354 11.36 20.45 10.19
C SER A 354 10.47 21.69 10.27
N ARG A 355 10.32 22.40 9.15
CA ARG A 355 9.58 23.67 9.11
C ARG A 355 8.08 23.52 9.34
N SER A 356 7.56 22.31 9.17
CA SER A 356 6.14 22.02 9.29
C SER A 356 5.91 20.64 9.94
N HIS A 357 4.68 20.43 10.40
CA HIS A 357 4.21 19.09 10.70
C HIS A 357 3.97 18.32 9.41
N ALA A 358 4.08 17.00 9.46
CA ALA A 358 3.73 16.14 8.34
C ALA A 358 2.30 15.61 8.49
N ARG A 359 1.84 14.96 7.44
CA ARG A 359 0.68 14.08 7.44
C ARG A 359 1.17 12.67 7.15
N ALA A 360 0.76 11.72 7.98
CA ALA A 360 0.89 10.30 7.70
C ALA A 360 -0.40 9.79 7.07
N SER A 361 -0.30 8.94 6.06
CA SER A 361 -1.40 8.35 5.32
C SER A 361 -1.16 6.86 5.13
N PHE A 362 -2.15 6.05 5.46
CA PHE A 362 -2.10 4.59 5.44
C PHE A 362 -3.10 4.08 4.40
N ASP A 363 -2.60 3.46 3.33
CA ASP A 363 -3.36 2.99 2.14
C ASP A 363 -4.26 4.08 1.50
N GLY A 364 -3.94 5.36 1.73
CA GLY A 364 -4.77 6.50 1.28
C GLY A 364 -6.14 6.60 1.96
N ARG A 365 -6.40 5.82 3.01
CA ARG A 365 -7.69 5.75 3.71
C ARG A 365 -7.66 6.45 5.06
N HIS A 366 -6.69 6.08 5.90
CA HIS A 366 -6.51 6.68 7.21
C HIS A 366 -5.41 7.73 7.12
N THR A 367 -5.71 8.95 7.55
CA THR A 367 -4.71 10.01 7.61
C THR A 367 -4.67 10.61 9.01
N MET A 368 -3.49 10.98 9.45
CA MET A 368 -3.29 11.67 10.72
C MET A 368 -2.18 12.70 10.60
N ARG A 369 -2.25 13.72 11.44
CA ARG A 369 -1.16 14.69 11.57
C ARG A 369 -0.01 14.05 12.35
N MET A 370 1.18 14.08 11.78
CA MET A 370 2.42 13.65 12.42
C MET A 370 3.12 14.90 12.96
N LEU A 371 3.19 15.02 14.29
CA LEU A 371 3.80 16.17 14.93
C LEU A 371 5.31 16.15 14.75
N ARG A 372 5.97 17.30 14.94
CA ARG A 372 7.43 17.31 15.00
C ARG A 372 7.88 16.53 16.24
N ASP A 373 9.07 15.96 16.18
CA ASP A 373 9.58 14.96 17.12
C ASP A 373 8.72 13.68 17.18
N SER A 374 8.01 13.36 16.09
CA SER A 374 7.37 12.05 15.91
C SER A 374 8.22 11.15 15.04
N SER A 375 8.02 9.84 15.15
CA SER A 375 8.57 8.85 14.23
C SER A 375 7.50 7.85 13.78
N ILE A 376 7.75 7.22 12.64
CA ILE A 376 7.00 6.06 12.19
C ILE A 376 7.96 4.91 12.01
N VAL A 377 7.65 3.78 12.65
CA VAL A 377 8.39 2.54 12.53
C VAL A 377 7.56 1.53 11.74
N CYS A 378 8.03 1.16 10.56
CA CYS A 378 7.38 0.24 9.64
C CYS A 378 8.09 -1.11 9.67
N ARG A 379 7.34 -2.16 9.98
CA ARG A 379 7.79 -3.56 9.99
C ARG A 379 6.90 -4.41 9.09
N THR A 380 7.38 -5.57 8.68
CA THR A 380 6.50 -6.55 8.02
C THR A 380 5.48 -7.09 9.01
N SER A 381 4.21 -7.00 8.63
CA SER A 381 3.09 -7.57 9.36
C SER A 381 3.21 -9.10 9.40
N ARG A 382 2.94 -9.71 10.56
CA ARG A 382 2.85 -11.18 10.68
C ARG A 382 1.75 -11.78 9.81
N HIS A 383 0.70 -11.01 9.58
CA HIS A 383 -0.46 -11.43 8.80
C HIS A 383 -0.42 -10.77 7.42
N ALA A 384 -0.13 -11.58 6.41
CA ALA A 384 -0.29 -11.25 5.00
C ALA A 384 -1.75 -11.43 4.57
N LEU A 385 -2.15 -10.76 3.48
CA LEU A 385 -3.47 -10.95 2.85
C LEU A 385 -3.40 -12.14 1.88
N PRO A 386 -4.10 -13.26 2.13
CA PRO A 386 -4.15 -14.38 1.21
C PRO A 386 -5.09 -14.05 0.04
N MET A 387 -4.54 -13.90 -1.16
CA MET A 387 -5.31 -13.62 -2.38
C MET A 387 -5.36 -14.88 -3.24
N ILE A 388 -6.56 -15.33 -3.59
CA ILE A 388 -6.78 -16.48 -4.46
C ILE A 388 -6.48 -16.08 -5.92
N ASN A 389 -5.79 -16.95 -6.65
CA ASN A 389 -5.40 -16.76 -8.04
C ASN A 389 -5.95 -17.89 -8.91
N MET A 390 -6.02 -17.69 -10.24
CA MET A 390 -6.33 -18.77 -11.18
C MET A 390 -5.11 -19.63 -11.52
N HIS A 391 -3.93 -19.02 -11.48
CA HIS A 391 -2.70 -19.61 -11.97
C HIS A 391 -1.70 -19.90 -10.83
N PRO A 392 -0.87 -20.95 -10.96
CA PRO A 392 0.17 -21.30 -9.97
C PRO A 392 1.29 -20.27 -9.87
N LEU A 393 1.44 -19.43 -10.89
CA LEU A 393 2.51 -18.44 -11.04
C LEU A 393 1.93 -17.01 -11.04
N ASP A 394 2.81 -16.02 -11.15
CA ASP A 394 2.41 -14.60 -11.18
C ASP A 394 1.82 -14.16 -12.55
N GLU A 395 1.20 -15.08 -13.29
CA GLU A 395 0.56 -14.84 -14.59
C GLU A 395 -0.49 -13.73 -14.50
N ASP A 396 -1.35 -13.77 -13.49
CA ASP A 396 -2.35 -12.73 -13.19
C ASP A 396 -1.72 -11.33 -13.06
N TRP A 397 -0.47 -11.26 -12.55
CA TRP A 397 0.26 -9.99 -12.44
C TRP A 397 0.82 -9.52 -13.79
N TYR A 398 1.42 -10.41 -14.58
CA TYR A 398 1.92 -10.07 -15.92
C TYR A 398 0.79 -9.67 -16.88
N GLU A 399 -0.36 -10.34 -16.80
CA GLU A 399 -1.57 -9.95 -17.51
C GLU A 399 -2.05 -8.57 -17.06
N GLY A 400 -2.06 -8.33 -15.73
CA GLY A 400 -2.38 -7.02 -15.17
C GLY A 400 -1.50 -5.89 -15.71
N ILE A 401 -0.18 -6.12 -15.85
CA ILE A 401 0.73 -5.17 -16.49
C ILE A 401 0.33 -4.91 -17.94
N THR A 402 0.14 -5.99 -18.71
CA THR A 402 -0.09 -5.92 -20.15
C THR A 402 -1.41 -5.20 -20.46
N GLN A 403 -2.47 -5.52 -19.72
CA GLN A 403 -3.80 -4.95 -19.92
C GLN A 403 -3.91 -3.50 -19.41
N LYS A 404 -3.20 -3.15 -18.33
CA LYS A 404 -3.32 -1.80 -17.72
C LYS A 404 -2.35 -0.78 -18.29
N LEU A 405 -1.11 -1.18 -18.55
CA LEU A 405 -0.03 -0.25 -18.92
C LEU A 405 0.22 -0.21 -20.41
N SER A 406 -0.34 -1.14 -21.19
CA SER A 406 -0.23 -1.19 -22.65
C SER A 406 1.19 -0.90 -23.14
N TRP A 407 2.20 -1.49 -22.48
CA TRP A 407 3.62 -1.14 -22.64
C TRP A 407 4.09 -1.14 -24.09
N THR A 408 3.48 -1.98 -24.92
CA THR A 408 3.53 -1.88 -26.37
C THR A 408 2.12 -2.19 -26.89
N GLY A 409 1.53 -1.33 -27.72
CA GLY A 409 0.18 -1.53 -28.28
C GLY A 409 0.04 -2.74 -29.22
N SER A 410 0.96 -3.69 -29.20
CA SER A 410 0.92 -4.93 -29.96
C SER A 410 0.50 -6.05 -29.02
N LEU A 411 -0.81 -6.35 -29.01
CA LEU A 411 -1.29 -7.64 -28.56
C LEU A 411 -0.59 -8.69 -29.43
N ARG A 412 0.16 -9.63 -28.83
CA ARG A 412 0.57 -10.83 -29.56
C ARG A 412 -0.72 -11.49 -30.05
N HIS A 413 -0.95 -11.50 -31.36
CA HIS A 413 -2.03 -12.29 -31.94
C HIS A 413 -1.89 -13.71 -31.42
N GLY A 414 -2.94 -14.18 -30.73
CA GLY A 414 -2.95 -15.46 -30.04
C GLY A 414 -2.48 -16.58 -30.96
N THR A 415 -1.51 -17.34 -30.48
CA THR A 415 -1.32 -18.70 -30.96
C THR A 415 -2.55 -19.48 -30.50
N PRO A 416 -3.33 -20.11 -31.39
CA PRO A 416 -4.47 -20.91 -30.96
C PRO A 416 -3.95 -22.05 -30.08
N TYR A 417 -4.61 -22.23 -28.94
CA TYR A 417 -4.40 -23.35 -28.04
C TYR A 417 -4.43 -24.67 -28.84
N LEU A 418 -3.34 -25.44 -28.75
CA LEU A 418 -3.27 -26.83 -29.19
C LEU A 418 -4.14 -27.66 -28.24
N GLY A 419 -5.41 -27.80 -28.59
CA GLY A 419 -6.38 -28.65 -27.93
C GLY A 419 -7.20 -29.44 -28.95
N SER A 420 -6.54 -30.28 -29.75
CA SER A 420 -7.12 -31.48 -30.38
C SER A 420 -6.05 -32.19 -31.22
N GLY A 421 -5.24 -33.00 -30.56
CA GLY A 421 -4.31 -33.93 -31.20
C GLY A 421 -4.62 -35.36 -30.74
N GLY A 422 -5.39 -36.09 -31.54
CA GLY A 422 -5.67 -37.52 -31.38
C GLY A 422 -7.18 -37.83 -31.48
N GLY A 423 -7.69 -38.58 -32.46
CA GLY A 423 -7.07 -39.22 -33.61
C GLY A 423 -8.12 -40.02 -34.39
N GLN A 424 -7.83 -40.15 -35.69
CA GLN A 424 -8.10 -41.28 -36.59
C GLN A 424 -9.53 -41.67 -37.04
N ARG A 425 -9.58 -41.73 -38.38
CA ARG A 425 -10.42 -42.47 -39.33
C ARG A 425 -11.77 -41.88 -39.74
#